data_AF-A0A0B2UC66-F1
#
_entry.id   AF-A0A0B2UC66-F1
#
_cell.length_a   1.000
_cell.length_b   1.000
_cell.length_c   1.000
_cell.angle_alpha   90.00
_cell.angle_beta   90.00
_cell.angle_gamma   90.00
#
_symmetry.space_group_name_H-M   'P 1'
#
loop_
_entity.id
_entity.type
_entity.pdbx_description
1 polymer ?
#
loop_
_entity_poly.entity_id
_entity_poly.type
_entity_poly.pdbx_seq_one_letter_code
_entity_poly.pdbx_strand_id
1 'polypeptide(L)'
;MRQRDSIRFTDVGTDNINHRFDKAATTDSFYTLGGSYQLKDYRLRAYHAELKDIYQQQFLGFNGKQPLNDQLNFLSDVRFLIVKKRKAKK
;
A
#
# COMPACT_ATOMS: atom_id res chain seq x y z
N MET A 1 -6.76 -15.02 0.14
CA MET A 1 -5.30 -15.11 0.25
C MET A 1 -4.90 -16.48 0.80
N ARG A 2 -3.69 -16.96 0.48
CA ARG A 2 -3.10 -18.10 1.18
C ARG A 2 -2.03 -17.55 2.12
N GLN A 3 -2.30 -17.58 3.42
CA GLN A 3 -1.31 -17.17 4.42
C GLN A 3 -0.12 -18.14 4.42
N ARG A 4 1.07 -17.64 4.77
CA ARG A 4 2.35 -18.37 4.63
C ARG A 4 2.36 -19.71 5.38
N ASP A 5 1.53 -19.82 6.41
CA ASP A 5 1.34 -20.94 7.33
C ASP A 5 0.07 -21.75 7.05
N SER A 6 -0.65 -21.52 5.95
CA SER A 6 -1.92 -22.20 5.66
C SER A 6 -1.94 -22.92 4.31
N ILE A 7 -2.50 -24.15 4.31
CA ILE A 7 -2.72 -24.97 3.11
C ILE A 7 -4.06 -24.67 2.40
N ARG A 8 -4.92 -23.83 2.99
CA ARG A 8 -6.25 -23.46 2.46
C ARG A 8 -6.27 -22.02 1.96
N PHE A 9 -6.98 -21.77 0.88
CA PHE A 9 -7.29 -20.42 0.41
C PHE A 9 -8.47 -19.88 1.24
N THR A 10 -8.25 -18.76 1.92
CA THR A 10 -9.28 -18.02 2.66
C THR A 10 -9.56 -16.69 1.98
N ASP A 11 -10.65 -16.01 2.33
CA ASP A 11 -10.96 -14.70 1.75
C ASP A 11 -9.93 -13.64 2.15
N VAL A 12 -9.78 -12.61 1.30
CA VAL A 12 -8.85 -11.51 1.54
C VAL A 12 -9.45 -10.58 2.60
N GLY A 13 -8.73 -10.29 3.68
CA GLY A 13 -9.23 -9.46 4.78
C GLY A 13 -8.14 -8.58 5.39
N THR A 14 -8.55 -7.64 6.24
CA THR A 14 -7.62 -6.78 7.01
C THR A 14 -7.44 -7.38 8.40
N ASP A 15 -6.21 -7.67 8.80
CA ASP A 15 -5.91 -8.04 10.18
C ASP A 15 -6.05 -6.82 11.09
N ASN A 16 -6.73 -6.99 12.23
CA ASN A 16 -6.95 -5.92 13.20
C ASN A 16 -5.75 -5.78 14.15
N ILE A 17 -4.61 -5.33 13.61
CA ILE A 17 -3.41 -5.10 14.40
C ILE A 17 -3.66 -3.87 15.32
N ASN A 18 -3.55 -4.09 16.64
CA ASN A 18 -3.66 -3.08 17.71
C ASN A 18 -5.02 -2.37 17.84
N HIS A 19 -6.16 -3.03 17.60
CA HIS A 19 -7.51 -2.43 17.69
C HIS A 19 -7.69 -1.14 16.86
N ARG A 20 -6.88 -0.96 15.81
CA ARG A 20 -6.93 0.24 14.96
C ARG A 20 -8.24 0.33 14.15
N PHE A 21 -8.97 -0.79 14.06
CA PHE A 21 -10.28 -0.90 13.43
C PHE A 21 -11.29 -1.56 14.37
N ASP A 22 -12.57 -1.15 14.30
CA ASP A 22 -13.62 -1.66 15.19
C ASP A 22 -13.97 -3.14 14.94
N LYS A 23 -13.76 -3.66 13.72
CA LYS A 23 -13.93 -5.08 13.35
C LYS A 23 -12.98 -5.47 12.22
N ALA A 24 -12.48 -6.71 12.25
CA ALA A 24 -11.87 -7.34 11.08
C ALA A 24 -12.97 -7.54 10.04
N ALA A 25 -12.89 -6.80 8.93
CA ALA A 25 -13.82 -6.93 7.82
C ALA A 25 -13.12 -7.67 6.69
N THR A 26 -13.75 -8.77 6.28
CA THR A 26 -13.43 -9.54 5.08
C THR A 26 -14.19 -8.92 3.91
N THR A 27 -13.53 -8.74 2.77
CA THR A 27 -14.21 -8.26 1.56
C THR A 27 -13.92 -9.23 0.42
N ASP A 28 -14.91 -9.42 -0.43
CA ASP A 28 -14.85 -10.40 -1.53
C ASP A 28 -13.87 -9.97 -2.64
N SER A 29 -13.43 -8.70 -2.64
CA SER A 29 -12.57 -8.15 -3.69
C SER A 29 -11.64 -7.04 -3.17
N PHE A 30 -10.34 -7.26 -3.30
CA PHE A 30 -9.30 -6.24 -3.16
C PHE A 30 -8.75 -5.91 -4.54
N TYR A 31 -8.82 -4.65 -4.96
CA TYR A 31 -8.13 -4.20 -6.15
C TYR A 31 -7.13 -3.12 -5.80
N THR A 32 -5.96 -3.21 -6.41
CA THR A 32 -4.95 -2.16 -6.40
C THR A 32 -4.61 -1.85 -7.84
N LEU A 33 -4.69 -0.57 -8.18
CA LEU A 33 -4.22 -0.05 -9.45
C LEU A 33 -3.08 0.91 -9.16
N GLY A 34 -2.06 0.89 -10.00
CA GLY A 34 -0.94 1.80 -9.81
C GLY A 34 0.18 1.51 -10.76
N GLY A 35 1.19 2.33 -10.66
CA GLY A 35 2.36 2.27 -11.50
C GLY A 35 3.59 2.69 -10.74
N SER A 36 4.71 2.15 -11.18
CA SER A 36 6.03 2.67 -10.85
C SER A 36 6.65 3.23 -12.11
N TYR A 37 7.11 4.47 -12.04
CA TYR A 37 7.85 5.11 -13.11
C TYR A 37 9.32 5.26 -12.69
N GLN A 38 10.21 4.67 -13.49
CA GLN A 38 11.64 4.73 -13.27
C GLN A 38 12.22 5.93 -14.02
N LEU A 39 12.74 6.91 -13.27
CA LEU A 39 13.58 7.98 -13.78
C LEU A 39 15.05 7.55 -13.67
N LYS A 40 15.95 8.41 -14.12
CA LYS A 40 17.40 8.18 -14.09
C LYS A 40 17.91 7.81 -12.68
N ASP A 41 17.66 8.69 -11.71
CA ASP A 41 18.18 8.54 -10.34
C ASP A 41 17.07 8.31 -9.29
N TYR A 42 15.81 8.43 -9.70
CA TYR A 42 14.64 8.35 -8.83
C TYR A 42 13.59 7.42 -9.40
N ARG A 43 12.78 6.83 -8.53
CA ARG A 43 11.64 6.01 -8.88
C ARG A 43 10.42 6.56 -8.20
N LEU A 44 9.44 6.94 -9.01
CA LEU A 44 8.13 7.40 -8.55
C LEU A 44 7.19 6.21 -8.49
N ARG A 45 6.36 6.15 -7.45
CA ARG A 45 5.41 5.08 -7.21
C ARG A 45 4.10 5.69 -6.78
N ALA A 46 3.04 5.38 -7.51
CA ALA A 46 1.68 5.79 -7.19
C ALA A 46 0.78 4.55 -7.23
N TYR A 47 0.11 4.27 -6.12
CA TYR A 47 -0.82 3.15 -6.02
C TYR A 47 -2.11 3.62 -5.37
N HIS A 48 -3.23 3.17 -5.91
CA HIS A 48 -4.55 3.32 -5.35
C HIS A 48 -5.10 1.93 -5.08
N ALA A 49 -5.30 1.63 -3.80
CA ALA A 49 -5.88 0.39 -3.34
C ALA A 49 -7.27 0.67 -2.76
N GLU A 50 -8.25 -0.11 -3.18
CA GLU A 50 -9.58 -0.08 -2.60
C GLU A 50 -9.92 -1.48 -2.09
N LEU A 51 -10.24 -1.51 -0.80
CA LEU A 51 -10.85 -2.65 -0.14
C LEU A 51 -12.34 -2.34 -0.03
N LYS A 52 -13.13 -3.00 -0.87
CA LYS A 52 -14.56 -2.73 -1.03
C LYS A 52 -15.26 -2.72 0.34
N ASP A 53 -16.02 -1.65 0.59
CA ASP A 53 -16.80 -1.35 1.80
C ASP A 53 -16.02 -1.15 3.13
N ILE A 54 -14.68 -1.13 3.10
CA ILE A 54 -13.86 -1.02 4.33
C ILE A 54 -12.99 0.24 4.30
N TYR A 55 -12.06 0.34 3.35
CA TYR A 55 -11.18 1.51 3.24
C TYR A 55 -10.67 1.72 1.81
N GLN A 56 -10.40 2.98 1.51
CA GLN A 56 -9.61 3.37 0.36
C GLN A 56 -8.26 3.86 0.84
N GLN A 57 -7.19 3.37 0.21
CA GLN A 57 -5.83 3.79 0.49
C GLN A 57 -5.16 4.28 -0.78
N GLN A 58 -4.62 5.50 -0.71
CA GLN A 58 -3.76 6.04 -1.74
C GLN A 58 -2.34 6.07 -1.21
N PHE A 59 -1.42 5.61 -2.04
CA PHE A 59 0.00 5.63 -1.80
C PHE A 59 0.65 6.48 -2.88
N LEU A 60 1.46 7.43 -2.43
CA LEU A 60 2.38 8.18 -3.27
C LEU A 60 3.75 8.09 -2.61
N GLY A 61 4.76 7.69 -3.37
CA GLY A 61 6.11 7.61 -2.85
C GLY A 61 7.14 7.83 -3.94
N PHE A 62 8.28 8.35 -3.53
CA PHE A 62 9.45 8.42 -4.38
C PHE A 62 10.66 7.93 -3.62
N ASN A 63 11.56 7.26 -4.33
CA ASN A 63 12.82 6.83 -3.77
C ASN A 63 13.92 7.03 -4.80
N GLY A 64 15.08 7.51 -4.38
CA GLY A 64 16.17 7.78 -5.32
C GLY A 64 17.54 7.69 -4.70
N LYS A 65 18.51 7.51 -5.59
CA LYS A 65 19.93 7.52 -5.32
C LYS A 65 20.57 8.49 -6.29
N GLN A 66 20.78 9.71 -5.84
CA GLN A 66 21.37 10.76 -6.65
C GLN A 66 22.87 10.89 -6.33
N PRO A 67 23.77 10.70 -7.30
CA PRO A 67 25.18 10.99 -7.09
C PRO A 67 25.37 12.50 -6.92
N LEU A 68 25.89 12.92 -5.78
CA LEU A 68 26.27 14.32 -5.53
C LEU A 68 27.69 14.61 -6.05
N ASN A 69 28.56 13.61 -5.98
CA ASN A 69 29.90 13.58 -6.57
C ASN A 69 30.36 12.12 -6.74
N ASP A 70 31.59 11.89 -7.22
CA ASP A 70 32.13 10.55 -7.49
C ASP A 70 32.20 9.63 -6.26
N GLN A 71 32.11 10.18 -5.05
CA GLN A 71 32.25 9.45 -3.80
C GLN A 71 30.97 9.47 -2.94
N LEU A 72 30.03 10.37 -3.20
CA LEU A 72 28.89 10.63 -2.34
C LEU A 72 27.57 10.50 -3.11
N ASN A 73 26.67 9.68 -2.57
CA ASN A 73 25.32 9.52 -3.08
C ASN A 73 24.32 9.98 -2.03
N PHE A 74 23.35 10.79 -2.46
CA PHE A 74 22.19 11.13 -1.68
C PHE A 74 21.10 10.07 -1.86
N LEU A 75 20.75 9.41 -0.75
CA LEU A 75 19.68 8.43 -0.69
C LEU A 75 18.44 9.07 -0.09
N SER A 76 17.30 8.89 -0.76
CA SER A 76 16.01 9.36 -0.27
C SER A 76 14.94 8.29 -0.47
N ASP A 77 14.06 8.14 0.53
CA ASP A 77 12.83 7.35 0.46
C ASP A 77 11.75 8.12 1.20
N VAL A 78 10.77 8.60 0.44
CA VAL A 78 9.63 9.33 0.97
C VAL A 78 8.37 8.58 0.59
N ARG A 79 7.51 8.34 1.59
CA ARG A 79 6.27 7.59 1.44
C ARG A 79 5.13 8.35 2.09
N PHE A 80 4.10 8.61 1.31
CA PHE A 80 2.88 9.25 1.74
C PHE A 80 1.73 8.26 1.61
N LEU A 81 1.02 8.05 2.71
CA LEU A 81 -0.12 7.16 2.80
C LEU A 81 -1.35 7.95 3.22
N ILE A 82 -2.36 7.97 2.36
CA ILE A 82 -3.66 8.57 2.66
C ILE A 82 -4.64 7.42 2.82
N VAL A 83 -5.19 7.25 4.02
CA VAL A 83 -6.19 6.23 4.31
C VAL A 83 -7.51 6.91 4.61
N LYS A 84 -8.54 6.58 3.84
CA LYS A 84 -9.92 7.04 4.06
C LYS A 84 -10.80 5.86 4.40
N LYS A 85 -11.39 5.87 5.60
CA LYS A 85 -12.42 4.90 5.99
C LYS A 85 -13.68 5.16 5.18
N ARG A 86 -14.26 4.14 4.55
CA ARG A 86 -15.61 4.22 3.97
C ARG A 86 -16.58 3.55 4.95
N LYS A 87 -17.67 4.25 5.31
CA LYS A 87 -18.78 3.61 6.01
C LYS A 87 -19.56 2.78 4.99
N ALA A 88 -19.80 1.50 5.28
CA ALA A 88 -20.73 0.68 4.51
C ALA A 88 -22.09 1.39 4.44
N LYS A 89 -22.62 1.60 3.23
CA LYS A 89 -24.02 2.03 3.08
C LYS A 89 -24.89 0.84 3.50
N LYS A 90 -25.78 1.09 4.47
CA LYS A 90 -26.86 0.17 4.84
C LYS A 90 -27.78 -0.10 3.64
#